data_AF-A0A7W8JJZ8-F1
#
_entry.id   AF-A0A7W8JJZ8-F1
#
_cell.length_a   1.000
_cell.length_b   1.000
_cell.length_c   1.000
_cell.angle_alpha   90.00
_cell.angle_beta   90.00
_cell.angle_gamma   90.00
#
_symmetry.space_group_name_H-M   'P 1'
#
loop_
_entity.id
_entity.type
_entity.pdbx_description
1 polymer ?
#
loop_
_entity_poly.entity_id
_entity_poly.type
_entity_poly.pdbx_seq_one_letter_code
_entity_poly.pdbx_strand_id
1 'polypeptide(L)'
;MSDQSCHRLNTSQGSLVIEDSEISSVVRSANDIRISLNQAHLIRSGGATPEACHATLLLTEVISESAHYYVGAGVTATHPNPRLPLDFILACTYSQGTLNLQGMLRNEPWFEWEIIAAGIAVESILPAREA
;
A
#
# COMPACT_ATOMS: atom_id res chain seq x y z
N MET A 1 -11.87 -3.37 -21.27
CA MET A 1 -11.67 -2.19 -20.40
C MET A 1 -10.48 -2.53 -19.54
N SER A 2 -9.41 -1.75 -19.65
CA SER A 2 -8.11 -2.10 -19.08
C SER A 2 -8.13 -1.86 -17.58
N ASP A 3 -8.13 -2.96 -16.83
CA ASP A 3 -7.92 -3.01 -15.38
C ASP A 3 -6.53 -2.41 -15.10
N GLN A 4 -6.47 -1.23 -14.49
CA GLN A 4 -5.21 -0.70 -13.96
C GLN A 4 -5.06 -1.22 -12.53
N SER A 5 -4.69 -2.48 -12.44
CA SER A 5 -4.09 -3.05 -11.24
C SER A 5 -2.86 -2.21 -10.86
N CYS A 6 -2.70 -1.87 -9.57
CA CYS A 6 -1.54 -1.14 -9.09
C CYS A 6 -0.37 -2.10 -8.97
N HIS A 7 0.06 -2.61 -10.11
CA HIS A 7 1.26 -3.43 -10.16
C HIS A 7 2.49 -2.58 -9.82
N ARG A 8 2.48 -1.28 -10.17
CA ARG A 8 3.68 -0.46 -10.20
C ARG A 8 3.37 1.03 -9.99
N LEU A 9 3.95 1.64 -8.97
CA LEU A 9 4.06 3.09 -8.83
C LEU A 9 5.34 3.57 -9.53
N ASN A 10 5.21 4.41 -10.55
CA ASN A 10 6.36 4.91 -11.29
C ASN A 10 7.13 5.96 -10.50
N THR A 11 8.46 5.86 -10.53
CA THR A 11 9.40 6.76 -9.85
C THR A 11 10.55 7.11 -10.78
N SER A 12 11.38 8.07 -10.40
CA SER A 12 12.62 8.38 -11.12
C SER A 12 13.64 7.23 -11.13
N GLN A 13 13.51 6.27 -10.21
CA GLN A 13 14.43 5.14 -10.05
C GLN A 13 13.93 3.85 -10.73
N GLY A 14 12.68 3.83 -11.20
CA GLY A 14 12.01 2.65 -11.73
C GLY A 14 10.57 2.53 -11.25
N SER A 15 10.05 1.31 -11.24
CA SER A 15 8.69 1.00 -10.80
C SER A 15 8.70 0.34 -9.42
N LEU A 16 8.01 0.93 -8.45
CA LEU A 16 7.83 0.37 -7.11
C LEU A 16 6.61 -0.56 -7.10
N VAL A 17 6.82 -1.82 -6.73
CA VAL A 17 5.80 -2.82 -6.44
C VAL A 17 5.65 -2.89 -4.92
N ILE A 18 4.42 -2.76 -4.43
CA ILE A 18 4.12 -2.77 -2.98
C ILE A 18 3.34 -4.01 -2.52
N GLU A 19 3.09 -4.94 -3.45
CA GLU A 19 2.64 -6.29 -3.11
C GLU A 19 3.75 -6.99 -2.29
N ASP A 20 3.35 -7.92 -1.44
CA ASP A 20 4.23 -8.67 -0.53
C ASP A 20 5.08 -7.77 0.39
N SER A 21 4.54 -6.62 0.79
CA SER A 21 5.23 -5.62 1.62
C SER A 21 4.65 -5.53 3.03
N GLU A 22 5.50 -5.31 4.02
CA GLU A 22 5.08 -5.05 5.40
C GLU A 22 4.87 -3.54 5.62
N ILE A 23 3.76 -3.16 6.26
CA ILE A 23 3.52 -1.78 6.69
C ILE A 23 4.18 -1.58 8.05
N SER A 24 5.28 -0.83 8.07
CA SER A 24 6.03 -0.56 9.30
C SER A 24 5.50 0.63 10.08
N SER A 25 4.89 1.60 9.40
CA SER A 25 4.22 2.71 10.07
C SER A 25 3.18 3.39 9.17
N VAL A 26 2.16 3.97 9.80
CA VAL A 26 1.19 4.86 9.17
C VAL A 26 1.12 6.16 9.96
N VAL A 27 1.50 7.27 9.34
CA VAL A 27 1.46 8.59 9.95
C VAL A 27 0.42 9.43 9.22
N ARG A 28 -0.57 9.92 9.95
CA ARG A 28 -1.63 10.79 9.45
C ARG A 28 -1.38 12.22 9.92
N SER A 29 -1.50 13.20 9.03
CA SER A 29 -1.35 14.61 9.38
C SER A 29 -2.25 15.47 8.51
N ALA A 30 -3.14 16.26 9.13
CA ALA A 30 -4.16 17.07 8.45
C ALA A 30 -4.98 16.27 7.43
N ASN A 31 -4.57 16.28 6.15
CA ASN A 31 -5.20 15.55 5.04
C ASN A 31 -4.20 14.62 4.32
N ASP A 32 -3.04 14.32 4.90
CA ASP A 32 -2.04 13.48 4.29
C ASP A 32 -1.85 12.19 5.08
N ILE A 33 -1.53 11.12 4.36
CA ILE A 33 -1.15 9.84 4.94
C ILE A 33 0.22 9.44 4.39
N ARG A 34 1.14 9.16 5.30
CA ARG A 34 2.41 8.51 4.97
C ARG A 34 2.36 7.06 5.39
N ILE A 35 2.65 6.16 4.46
CA ILE A 35 2.72 4.72 4.70
C ILE A 35 4.17 4.31 4.47
N SER A 36 4.84 3.88 5.54
CA SER A 36 6.18 3.31 5.45
C SER A 36 6.07 1.80 5.22
N LEU A 37 6.81 1.33 4.23
CA LEU A 37 6.84 -0.06 3.78
C LEU A 37 8.23 -0.65 3.98
N ASN A 38 8.27 -1.86 4.51
CA ASN A 38 9.43 -2.73 4.47
C ASN A 38 9.22 -3.79 3.38
N GLN A 39 10.33 -4.24 2.78
CA GLN A 39 10.35 -5.31 1.79
C GLN A 39 9.53 -5.02 0.52
N ALA A 40 9.25 -3.75 0.22
CA ALA A 40 8.72 -3.38 -1.09
C ALA A 40 9.76 -3.68 -2.18
N HIS A 41 9.31 -3.83 -3.42
CA HIS A 41 10.18 -4.26 -4.51
C HIS A 41 10.35 -3.15 -5.56
N LEU A 42 11.58 -2.70 -5.77
CA LEU A 42 11.93 -1.76 -6.84
C LEU A 42 12.37 -2.53 -8.09
N ILE A 43 11.67 -2.30 -9.20
CA ILE A 43 12.06 -2.79 -10.53
C ILE A 43 12.67 -1.63 -11.31
N ARG A 44 14.00 -1.62 -11.43
CA ARG A 44 14.73 -0.60 -12.20
C ARG A 44 14.54 -0.78 -13.71
N SER A 45 14.56 0.33 -14.44
CA SER A 45 14.54 0.30 -15.91
C SER A 45 15.75 -0.46 -16.46
N GLY A 46 15.52 -1.59 -17.13
CA GLY A 46 16.56 -2.44 -17.73
C GLY A 46 17.08 -3.57 -16.84
N GLY A 47 16.60 -3.70 -15.60
CA GLY A 47 16.90 -4.83 -14.71
C GLY A 47 15.85 -5.95 -14.79
N ALA A 48 16.28 -7.20 -14.65
CA ALA A 48 15.38 -8.36 -14.61
C ALA A 48 14.93 -8.71 -13.18
N THR A 49 15.70 -8.33 -12.16
CA THR A 49 15.47 -8.77 -10.77
C THR A 49 14.92 -7.62 -9.92
N PRO A 50 13.75 -7.79 -9.28
CA PRO A 50 13.26 -6.85 -8.29
C PRO A 50 14.21 -6.75 -7.09
N GLU A 51 14.52 -5.52 -6.65
CA GLU A 51 15.35 -5.25 -5.47
C GLU A 51 14.46 -4.94 -4.26
N ALA A 52 14.66 -5.64 -3.14
CA ALA A 52 13.97 -5.31 -1.90
C ALA A 52 14.41 -3.92 -1.37
N CYS A 53 13.45 -3.14 -0.93
CA CYS A 53 13.66 -1.77 -0.47
C CYS A 53 12.72 -1.39 0.67
N HIS A 54 13.11 -0.36 1.40
CA HIS A 54 12.19 0.42 2.23
C HIS A 54 11.63 1.55 1.38
N ALA A 55 10.32 1.76 1.44
CA ALA A 55 9.67 2.84 0.71
C ALA A 55 8.72 3.62 1.61
N THR A 56 8.52 4.90 1.30
CA THR A 56 7.47 5.71 1.93
C THR A 56 6.53 6.18 0.84
N LEU A 57 5.26 5.81 0.96
CA LEU A 57 4.18 6.35 0.14
C LEU A 57 3.61 7.58 0.82
N LEU A 58 3.38 8.64 0.05
CA LEU A 58 2.65 9.82 0.48
C LEU A 58 1.35 9.90 -0.31
N LEU A 59 0.22 9.82 0.39
CA LEU A 59 -1.08 10.19 -0.13
C LEU A 59 -1.41 11.61 0.31
N THR A 60 -1.74 12.47 -0.64
CA THR A 60 -2.02 13.90 -0.40
C THR A 60 -3.47 14.23 -0.63
N GLU A 61 -4.01 15.18 0.14
CA GLU A 61 -5.41 15.61 0.06
C GLU A 61 -6.36 14.40 0.13
N VAL A 62 -6.15 13.56 1.15
CA VAL A 62 -7.00 12.43 1.49
C VAL A 62 -8.41 12.93 1.82
N ILE A 63 -9.37 12.40 1.07
CA ILE A 63 -10.79 12.72 1.15
C ILE A 63 -11.48 11.78 2.15
N SER A 64 -11.15 10.49 2.10
CA SER A 64 -11.73 9.49 2.99
C SER A 64 -10.85 8.25 3.13
N GLU A 65 -11.01 7.57 4.27
CA GLU A 65 -10.45 6.25 4.53
C GLU A 65 -11.57 5.31 4.98
N SER A 66 -11.59 4.09 4.46
CA SER A 66 -12.46 3.03 4.94
C SER A 66 -11.67 1.74 5.08
N ALA A 67 -12.02 0.94 6.07
CA ALA A 67 -11.37 -0.34 6.28
C ALA A 67 -12.42 -1.41 6.60
N HIS A 68 -12.25 -2.56 5.98
CA HIS A 68 -13.15 -3.70 6.08
C HIS A 68 -12.37 -4.98 6.36
N TYR A 69 -13.05 -5.96 6.94
CA TYR A 69 -12.50 -7.29 7.12
C TYR A 69 -13.57 -8.33 6.85
N TYR A 70 -13.15 -9.49 6.36
CA TYR A 70 -14.07 -10.57 6.03
C TYR A 70 -14.48 -11.36 7.28
N VAL A 71 -15.79 -11.51 7.50
CA VAL A 71 -16.36 -12.20 8.67
C VAL A 71 -16.89 -13.60 8.34
N GLY A 72 -16.73 -14.06 7.10
CA GLY A 72 -17.22 -15.36 6.63
C GLY A 72 -18.41 -15.24 5.67
N ALA A 73 -18.69 -16.33 4.93
CA ALA A 73 -19.89 -16.49 4.10
C ALA A 73 -20.17 -15.39 3.07
N GLY A 74 -19.12 -14.75 2.54
CA GLY A 74 -19.22 -13.66 1.56
C GLY A 74 -19.41 -12.29 2.18
N VAL A 75 -19.37 -12.16 3.50
CA VAL A 75 -19.72 -10.94 4.23
C VAL A 75 -18.47 -10.22 4.72
N THR A 76 -18.45 -8.90 4.53
CA THR A 76 -17.46 -8.00 5.12
C THR A 76 -18.10 -7.15 6.22
N ALA A 77 -17.29 -6.76 7.19
CA ALA A 77 -17.67 -5.84 8.27
C ALA A 77 -16.68 -4.68 8.34
N THR A 78 -17.11 -3.53 8.85
CA THR A 78 -16.22 -2.39 9.08
C THR A 78 -15.19 -2.73 10.16
N HIS A 79 -13.94 -2.37 9.91
CA HIS A 79 -12.85 -2.65 10.83
C HIS A 79 -13.03 -1.90 12.16
N PRO A 80 -12.96 -2.58 13.33
CA PRO A 80 -13.16 -1.95 14.62
C PRO A 80 -12.05 -0.95 14.98
N ASN A 81 -10.89 -1.02 14.32
CA ASN A 81 -9.77 -0.11 14.54
C ASN A 81 -9.16 0.39 13.21
N PRO A 82 -9.75 1.38 12.53
CA PRO A 82 -9.35 1.78 11.17
C PRO A 82 -7.97 2.46 11.09
N ARG A 83 -7.26 2.68 12.22
CA ARG A 83 -5.98 3.39 12.22
C ARG A 83 -4.83 2.57 11.63
N LEU A 84 -4.85 1.25 11.78
CA LEU A 84 -3.89 0.35 11.14
C LEU A 84 -4.64 -0.93 10.73
N PRO A 85 -5.30 -0.89 9.56
CA PRO A 85 -6.21 -1.96 9.16
C PRO A 85 -5.50 -3.21 8.62
N LEU A 86 -4.24 -3.09 8.19
CA LEU A 86 -3.38 -4.21 7.84
C LEU A 86 -1.91 -3.89 8.20
N ASP A 87 -1.13 -4.95 8.44
CA ASP A 87 0.33 -4.89 8.64
C ASP A 87 1.12 -5.57 7.51
N PHE A 88 0.45 -6.34 6.64
CA PHE A 88 1.06 -6.94 5.46
C PHE A 88 0.16 -6.80 4.22
N ILE A 89 0.71 -6.32 3.10
CA ILE A 89 0.01 -6.12 1.83
C ILE A 89 0.20 -7.34 0.95
N LEU A 90 -0.90 -7.97 0.54
CA LEU A 90 -0.92 -9.07 -0.43
C LEU A 90 -1.30 -8.60 -1.84
N ALA A 91 -2.17 -7.59 -1.94
CA ALA A 91 -2.60 -7.04 -3.22
C ALA A 91 -2.85 -5.54 -3.10
N CYS A 92 -2.66 -4.82 -4.21
CA CYS A 92 -2.87 -3.39 -4.29
C CYS A 92 -3.51 -2.99 -5.63
N THR A 93 -4.46 -2.05 -5.57
CA THR A 93 -4.96 -1.34 -6.76
C THR A 93 -5.01 0.16 -6.52
N TYR A 94 -4.75 0.94 -7.55
CA TYR A 94 -4.77 2.40 -7.53
C TYR A 94 -5.43 2.85 -8.81
N SER A 95 -6.67 3.26 -8.70
CA SER A 95 -7.47 3.68 -9.84
C SER A 95 -8.38 4.83 -9.44
N GLN A 96 -8.52 5.82 -10.33
CA GLN A 96 -9.44 6.95 -10.14
C GLN A 96 -9.31 7.65 -8.77
N GLY A 97 -8.08 7.81 -8.26
CA GLY A 97 -7.81 8.47 -6.96
C GLY A 97 -8.07 7.58 -5.73
N THR A 98 -8.34 6.30 -5.93
CA THR A 98 -8.59 5.34 -4.84
C THR A 98 -7.45 4.34 -4.76
N LEU A 99 -6.73 4.32 -3.63
CA LEU A 99 -5.79 3.26 -3.26
C LEU A 99 -6.54 2.21 -2.46
N ASN A 100 -6.59 0.98 -2.95
CA ASN A 100 -7.15 -0.17 -2.25
C ASN A 100 -6.02 -1.15 -1.95
N LEU A 101 -5.80 -1.42 -0.67
CA LEU A 101 -4.82 -2.37 -0.16
C LEU A 101 -5.57 -3.56 0.44
N GLN A 102 -5.14 -4.77 0.10
CA GLN A 102 -5.69 -6.00 0.65
C GLN A 102 -4.57 -6.81 1.27
N GLY A 103 -4.85 -7.47 2.40
CA GLY A 103 -3.80 -8.17 3.09
C GLY A 103 -4.18 -8.79 4.41
N MET A 104 -3.21 -8.77 5.33
CA MET A 104 -3.30 -9.39 6.63
C MET A 104 -3.13 -8.36 7.74
N LEU A 105 -3.71 -8.65 8.90
CA LEU A 105 -3.41 -7.99 10.16
C LEU A 105 -3.06 -9.06 11.18
N ARG A 106 -1.83 -9.07 11.70
CA ARG A 106 -1.35 -10.02 12.72
C ARG A 106 -1.53 -11.49 12.32
N ASN A 107 -1.24 -11.81 11.06
CA ASN A 107 -1.44 -13.12 10.42
C ASN A 107 -2.91 -13.54 10.23
N GLU A 108 -3.88 -12.67 10.51
CA GLU A 108 -5.27 -12.90 10.11
C GLU A 108 -5.50 -12.31 8.71
N PRO A 109 -6.05 -13.08 7.75
CA PRO A 109 -6.21 -12.62 6.38
C PRO A 109 -7.51 -11.84 6.15
N TRP A 110 -7.57 -11.26 4.94
CA TRP A 110 -8.75 -10.66 4.32
C TRP A 110 -9.20 -9.36 4.98
N PHE A 111 -8.22 -8.50 5.25
CA PHE A 111 -8.43 -7.09 5.55
C PHE A 111 -8.29 -6.27 4.28
N GLU A 112 -9.15 -5.27 4.14
CA GLU A 112 -9.16 -4.30 3.04
C GLU A 112 -9.06 -2.89 3.63
N TRP A 113 -8.23 -2.06 3.00
CA TRP A 113 -8.09 -0.64 3.33
C TRP A 113 -8.19 0.17 2.06
N GLU A 114 -9.22 0.99 1.99
CA GLU A 114 -9.47 1.91 0.90
C GLU A 114 -9.16 3.34 1.34
N ILE A 115 -8.39 4.05 0.52
CA ILE A 115 -8.01 5.44 0.74
C ILE A 115 -8.31 6.22 -0.52
N ILE A 116 -9.20 7.20 -0.42
CA ILE A 116 -9.51 8.13 -1.51
C ILE A 116 -8.67 9.39 -1.31
N ALA A 117 -7.83 9.73 -2.28
CA ALA A 117 -6.90 10.85 -2.22
C ALA A 117 -6.75 11.54 -3.59
N ALA A 118 -6.39 12.82 -3.60
CA ALA A 118 -6.11 13.52 -4.85
C ALA A 118 -4.80 13.07 -5.51
N GLY A 119 -3.83 12.61 -4.71
CA GLY A 119 -2.52 12.21 -5.19
C GLY A 119 -1.89 11.08 -4.40
N ILE A 120 -1.08 10.28 -5.10
CA ILE A 120 -0.16 9.29 -4.52
C ILE A 120 1.23 9.51 -5.09
N ALA A 121 2.24 9.51 -4.23
CA ALA A 121 3.63 9.65 -4.62
C ALA A 121 4.52 8.73 -3.77
N VAL A 122 5.66 8.35 -4.34
CA VAL A 122 6.73 7.70 -3.58
C VAL A 122 7.65 8.80 -3.05
N GLU A 123 7.63 9.04 -1.75
CA GLU A 123 8.40 10.11 -1.07
C GLU A 123 9.88 9.71 -0.90
N SER A 124 10.14 8.43 -0.62
CA SER A 124 11.51 7.92 -0.45
C SER A 124 11.61 6.44 -0.84
N ILE A 125 12.76 6.04 -1.39
CA ILE A 125 13.17 4.64 -1.56
C ILE A 125 14.59 4.49 -1.03
N LEU A 126 14.80 3.52 -0.15
CA LEU A 126 16.10 3.17 0.41
C LEU A 126 16.34 1.66 0.22
N PRO A 127 17.56 1.21 -0.10
CA PRO A 127 17.86 -0.22 -0.15
C PRO A 127 17.51 -0.89 1.18
N ALA A 128 16.92 -2.09 1.11
CA ALA A 128 16.84 -2.95 2.29
C ALA A 128 18.27 -3.34 2.64
N ARG A 129 18.88 -2.70 3.64
CA ARG A 129 20.24 -3.06 4.04
C ARG A 129 20.22 -4.51 4.55
N GLU A 130 21.18 -5.31 4.13
CA GLU A 130 21.47 -6.59 4.78
C GLU A 130 21.80 -6.28 6.24
N ALA A 131 20.94 -6.76 7.14
CA ALA A 131 21.19 -6.73 8.58
C ALA A 131 22.23 -7.81 8.95
#